data_AF-A0A8D8D2K6-F1
#
_entry.id   AF-A0A8D8D2K6-F1
#
_cell.length_a   1.000
_cell.length_b   1.000
_cell.length_c   1.000
_cell.angle_alpha   90.00
_cell.angle_beta   90.00
_cell.angle_gamma   90.00
#
_symmetry.space_group_name_H-M   'P 1'
#
loop_
_entity.id
_entity.type
_entity.pdbx_description
1 polymer ?
#
loop_
_entity_poly.entity_id
_entity_poly.type
_entity_poly.pdbx_seq_one_letter_code
_entity_poly.pdbx_strand_id
1 'polypeptide(L)'
;MGSFLWAGQCIRVPMQQLALPVELGGLNLHLPAFKCQALLVNRHLREIENLPFYNSFVSTTRNPPNLRIVPTNCPCLKTVCSELPYLPSALQANPSANLLHAHYLNKIDKPKVVLENPTANWNRIWRNIAAKHLTSFERCHYYLLVNRKLSNQRLLHRMQRADSDMCPNCNNEPEDIPHKISTCPRVAAAWTVLQRRLRNIAQNRNISLTHLLQPTLFAIRRSVKVKVLKTFIQFVIFVSKDNNVIDINELEFHLDTEV
;
A
#
# COMPACT_ATOMS: atom_id res chain seq x y z
N MET A 1 7.02 -9.62 -11.60
CA MET A 1 5.73 -9.47 -10.89
C MET A 1 5.02 -8.23 -11.37
N GLY A 2 3.69 -8.28 -11.51
CA GLY A 2 2.89 -7.20 -12.08
C GLY A 2 2.70 -5.99 -11.15
N SER A 3 2.30 -4.87 -11.74
CA SER A 3 1.90 -3.65 -11.04
C SER A 3 0.46 -3.29 -11.41
N PHE A 4 -0.32 -2.83 -10.45
CA PHE A 4 -1.69 -2.38 -10.71
C PHE A 4 -1.69 -0.90 -11.15
N LEU A 5 -2.42 -0.58 -12.23
CA LEU A 5 -2.74 0.80 -12.59
C LEU A 5 -3.93 1.24 -11.77
N TRP A 6 -3.73 2.25 -10.94
CA TRP A 6 -4.71 2.59 -9.91
C TRP A 6 -5.71 3.63 -10.41
N ALA A 7 -6.95 3.21 -10.71
CA ALA A 7 -8.05 4.10 -11.09
C ALA A 7 -7.69 5.08 -12.24
N GLY A 8 -7.02 4.60 -13.28
CA GLY A 8 -6.58 5.43 -14.42
C GLY A 8 -5.36 6.32 -14.11
N GLN A 9 -4.90 6.36 -12.86
CA GLN A 9 -3.63 7.00 -12.53
C GLN A 9 -2.47 6.14 -13.00
N CYS A 10 -1.45 6.80 -13.53
CA CYS A 10 -0.24 6.15 -14.04
C CYS A 10 0.66 5.57 -12.94
N ILE A 11 0.21 5.63 -11.68
CA ILE A 11 0.96 5.28 -10.49
C ILE A 11 0.81 3.79 -10.22
N ARG A 12 1.96 3.14 -10.02
CA ARG A 12 2.07 1.70 -9.83
C ARG A 12 2.20 1.36 -8.34
N VAL A 13 1.32 0.49 -7.87
CA VAL A 13 1.45 -0.19 -6.57
C VAL A 13 1.81 -1.67 -6.82
N PRO A 14 2.86 -2.20 -6.17
CA PRO A 14 3.22 -3.62 -6.31
C PRO A 14 2.08 -4.54 -5.88
N MET A 15 1.77 -5.57 -6.66
CA MET A 15 0.72 -6.54 -6.30
C MET A 15 0.96 -7.22 -4.95
N GLN A 16 2.23 -7.51 -4.62
CA GLN A 16 2.60 -8.10 -3.33
C GLN A 16 2.16 -7.22 -2.16
N GLN A 17 2.36 -5.90 -2.27
CA GLN A 17 1.91 -4.97 -1.24
C GLN A 17 0.39 -5.02 -1.06
N LEU A 18 -0.37 -5.11 -2.16
CA LEU A 18 -1.83 -5.19 -2.11
C LEU A 18 -2.35 -6.51 -1.50
N ALA A 19 -1.53 -7.56 -1.55
CA ALA A 19 -1.86 -8.84 -0.97
C ALA A 19 -1.73 -8.90 0.54
N LEU A 20 -0.99 -7.96 1.13
CA LEU A 20 -0.85 -7.86 2.56
C LEU A 20 -2.22 -7.63 3.24
N PRO A 21 -2.35 -8.03 4.51
CA PRO A 21 -3.45 -7.60 5.36
C PRO A 21 -3.60 -6.09 5.42
N VAL A 22 -4.83 -5.64 5.66
CA VAL A 22 -5.14 -4.21 5.81
C VAL A 22 -4.32 -3.61 6.94
N GLU A 23 -4.14 -4.33 8.05
CA GLU A 23 -3.33 -3.90 9.20
C GLU A 23 -1.86 -3.72 8.86
N LEU A 24 -1.39 -4.32 7.77
CA LEU A 24 -0.01 -4.22 7.28
C LEU A 24 0.11 -3.31 6.05
N GLY A 25 -0.96 -2.59 5.68
CA GLY A 25 -0.96 -1.64 4.57
C GLY A 25 -1.25 -2.26 3.20
N GLY A 26 -1.85 -3.46 3.15
CA GLY A 26 -2.40 -4.03 1.93
C GLY A 26 -3.92 -3.93 1.85
N LEU A 27 -4.50 -4.69 0.92
CA LEU A 27 -5.94 -4.75 0.64
C LEU A 27 -6.51 -6.16 0.76
N ASN A 28 -5.76 -7.11 1.32
CA ASN A 28 -6.11 -8.54 1.34
C ASN A 28 -6.38 -9.12 -0.06
N LEU A 29 -5.71 -8.60 -1.10
CA LEU A 29 -5.87 -9.18 -2.44
C LEU A 29 -5.27 -10.58 -2.50
N HIS A 30 -5.93 -11.47 -3.22
CA HIS A 30 -5.36 -12.78 -3.48
C HIS A 30 -4.22 -12.67 -4.50
N LEU A 31 -3.12 -13.37 -4.22
CA LEU A 31 -2.06 -13.65 -5.18
C LEU A 31 -2.24 -15.09 -5.69
N PRO A 32 -2.83 -15.29 -6.88
CA PRO A 32 -2.99 -16.63 -7.45
C PRO A 32 -1.66 -17.37 -7.54
N ALA A 33 -0.56 -16.67 -7.83
CA ALA A 33 0.78 -17.25 -7.86
C ALA A 33 1.13 -17.97 -6.55
N PHE A 34 0.90 -17.33 -5.39
CA PHE A 34 1.20 -17.94 -4.09
C PHE A 34 0.24 -19.08 -3.75
N LYS A 35 -1.04 -18.98 -4.15
CA LYS A 35 -2.00 -20.09 -3.98
C LYS A 35 -1.59 -21.31 -4.82
N CYS A 36 -1.28 -21.11 -6.10
CA CYS A 36 -0.83 -22.18 -7.00
C CYS A 36 0.48 -22.79 -6.51
N GLN A 37 1.43 -21.96 -6.08
CA GLN A 37 2.70 -22.42 -5.52
C GLN A 37 2.50 -23.24 -4.23
N ALA A 38 1.60 -22.81 -3.35
CA ALA A 38 1.26 -23.55 -2.14
C ALA A 38 0.60 -24.89 -2.44
N LEU A 39 -0.33 -24.94 -3.40
CA LEU A 39 -0.95 -26.19 -3.85
C LEU A 39 0.06 -27.14 -4.48
N LEU A 40 0.95 -26.62 -5.33
CA LEU A 40 2.00 -27.39 -5.98
C LEU A 40 2.93 -28.02 -4.94
N VAL A 41 3.54 -27.20 -4.08
CA VAL A 41 4.46 -27.69 -3.04
C VAL A 41 3.76 -28.65 -2.08
N ASN A 42 2.52 -28.36 -1.68
CA ASN A 42 1.73 -29.26 -0.83
C ASN A 42 1.51 -30.64 -1.49
N ARG A 43 1.18 -30.67 -2.79
CA ARG A 43 0.99 -31.92 -3.52
C ARG A 43 2.28 -32.72 -3.54
N HIS A 44 3.40 -32.08 -3.89
CA HIS A 44 4.71 -32.75 -3.95
C HIS A 44 5.18 -33.27 -2.60
N LEU A 45 5.00 -32.51 -1.52
CA LEU A 45 5.36 -32.96 -0.17
C LEU A 45 4.52 -34.15 0.30
N ARG A 46 3.25 -34.25 -0.11
CA ARG A 46 2.39 -35.40 0.24
C ARG A 46 2.69 -36.65 -0.59
N GLU A 47 3.20 -36.48 -1.79
CA GLU A 47 3.51 -37.58 -2.69
C GLU A 47 4.99 -38.00 -2.65
N ILE A 48 5.83 -37.27 -1.92
CA ILE A 48 7.28 -37.45 -1.89
C ILE A 48 7.67 -38.88 -1.49
N GLU A 49 6.97 -39.45 -0.51
CA GLU A 49 7.20 -40.81 0.00
C GLU A 49 6.68 -41.89 -0.95
N ASN A 50 5.69 -41.55 -1.79
CA ASN A 50 5.00 -42.48 -2.69
C ASN A 50 5.64 -42.56 -4.08
N LEU A 51 6.59 -41.66 -4.40
CA LEU A 51 7.21 -41.57 -5.71
C LEU A 51 8.74 -41.80 -5.59
N PRO A 52 9.26 -42.96 -6.06
CA PRO A 52 10.65 -43.38 -5.82
C PRO A 52 11.71 -42.37 -6.28
N PHE A 53 11.42 -41.61 -7.33
CA PHE A 53 12.35 -40.63 -7.90
C PHE A 53 12.39 -39.30 -7.14
N TYR A 54 11.41 -38.96 -6.28
CA TYR A 54 11.44 -37.70 -5.56
C TYR A 54 12.52 -37.66 -4.48
N ASN A 55 12.78 -38.79 -3.82
CA ASN A 55 13.79 -38.89 -2.78
C ASN A 55 15.21 -38.56 -3.30
N SER A 56 15.53 -38.89 -4.55
CA SER A 56 16.81 -38.52 -5.16
C SER A 56 16.90 -37.01 -5.46
N PHE A 57 15.80 -36.35 -5.80
CA PHE A 57 15.78 -34.90 -6.02
C PHE A 57 15.82 -34.10 -4.71
N VAL A 58 15.09 -34.54 -3.67
CA VAL A 58 15.03 -33.84 -2.38
C VAL A 58 16.31 -33.98 -1.56
N SER A 59 16.98 -35.14 -1.61
CA SER A 59 18.30 -35.32 -1.00
C SER A 59 19.39 -34.42 -1.62
N THR A 60 19.17 -33.97 -2.86
CA THR A 60 20.10 -33.13 -3.62
C THR A 60 19.79 -31.63 -3.48
N THR A 61 18.62 -31.26 -2.96
CA THR A 61 18.26 -29.87 -2.64
C THR A 61 18.82 -29.45 -1.29
N ARG A 62 20.16 -29.28 -1.22
CA ARG A 62 20.82 -28.55 -0.12
C ARG A 62 20.57 -27.04 -0.28
N ASN A 63 20.85 -26.25 0.75
CA ASN A 63 20.89 -24.79 0.62
C ASN A 63 22.32 -24.35 0.26
N PRO A 64 22.58 -23.74 -0.92
CA PRO A 64 21.64 -23.38 -1.98
C PRO A 64 21.31 -24.56 -2.93
N PRO A 65 20.08 -24.61 -3.50
CA PRO A 65 19.65 -25.72 -4.34
C PRO A 65 20.36 -25.75 -5.70
N ASN A 66 20.86 -26.92 -6.12
CA ASN A 66 21.43 -27.10 -7.44
C ASN A 66 20.35 -27.45 -8.48
N LEU A 67 19.77 -26.43 -9.10
CA LEU A 67 18.68 -26.59 -10.09
C LEU A 67 19.13 -27.16 -11.45
N ARG A 68 20.44 -27.28 -11.71
CA ARG A 68 20.96 -27.84 -12.98
C ARG A 68 20.72 -29.34 -13.10
N ILE A 69 20.54 -30.02 -11.97
CA ILE A 69 20.31 -31.47 -11.91
C ILE A 69 18.86 -31.82 -12.28
N VAL A 70 17.95 -30.85 -12.14
CA VAL A 70 16.53 -31.06 -12.48
C VAL A 70 16.33 -30.92 -13.99
N PRO A 71 15.72 -31.92 -14.67
CA PRO A 71 15.46 -31.86 -16.11
C PRO A 71 14.72 -30.60 -16.54
N THR A 72 15.11 -30.04 -17.69
CA THR A 72 14.53 -28.79 -18.21
C THR A 72 13.04 -28.90 -18.50
N ASN A 73 12.57 -30.10 -18.83
CA ASN A 73 11.17 -30.39 -19.16
C ASN A 73 10.26 -30.51 -17.92
N CYS A 74 10.80 -30.29 -16.70
CA CYS A 74 10.08 -30.42 -15.43
C CYS A 74 10.04 -29.09 -14.65
N PRO A 75 9.32 -28.05 -15.14
CA PRO A 75 9.29 -26.73 -14.52
C PRO A 75 8.68 -26.74 -13.10
N CYS A 76 7.67 -27.58 -12.88
CA CYS A 76 7.05 -27.77 -11.56
C CYS A 76 8.05 -28.28 -10.52
N LEU A 77 8.83 -29.30 -10.88
CA LEU A 77 9.86 -29.86 -10.02
C LEU A 77 10.96 -28.85 -9.71
N LYS A 78 11.40 -28.06 -10.70
CA LYS A 78 12.35 -26.96 -10.48
C LYS A 78 11.86 -25.97 -9.44
N THR A 79 10.59 -25.59 -9.51
CA THR A 79 9.95 -24.65 -8.57
C THR A 79 9.94 -25.21 -7.15
N VAL A 80 9.61 -26.49 -7.01
CA VAL A 80 9.57 -27.17 -5.71
C VAL A 80 10.98 -27.30 -5.12
N CYS A 81 11.94 -27.74 -5.92
CA CYS A 81 13.34 -27.87 -5.52
C CYS A 81 13.97 -26.53 -5.13
N SER A 82 13.55 -25.42 -5.74
CA SER A 82 14.02 -24.09 -5.33
C SER A 82 13.47 -23.63 -3.98
N GLU A 83 12.28 -24.09 -3.59
CA GLU A 83 11.60 -23.63 -2.36
C GLU A 83 11.88 -24.52 -1.15
N LEU A 84 11.96 -25.84 -1.36
CA LEU A 84 12.13 -26.85 -0.30
C LEU A 84 13.21 -26.50 0.73
N PRO A 85 14.45 -26.10 0.34
CA PRO A 85 15.51 -25.79 1.30
C PRO A 85 15.20 -24.62 2.24
N TYR A 86 14.28 -23.74 1.84
CA TYR A 86 13.90 -22.52 2.57
C TYR A 86 12.55 -22.67 3.30
N LEU A 87 11.94 -23.86 3.29
CA LEU A 87 10.73 -24.14 4.05
C LEU A 87 11.09 -24.59 5.47
N PRO A 88 10.39 -24.08 6.50
CA PRO A 88 10.53 -24.59 7.87
C PRO A 88 10.28 -26.10 7.95
N SER A 89 11.10 -26.83 8.72
CA SER A 89 10.99 -28.29 8.87
C SER A 89 9.60 -28.75 9.32
N ALA A 90 8.93 -27.98 10.18
CA ALA A 90 7.55 -28.23 10.59
C ALA A 90 6.54 -28.24 9.42
N LEU A 91 6.72 -27.36 8.43
CA LEU A 91 5.87 -27.31 7.23
C LEU A 91 6.22 -28.40 6.22
N GLN A 92 7.47 -28.86 6.22
CA GLN A 92 7.89 -30.00 5.40
C GLN A 92 7.29 -31.31 5.93
N ALA A 93 7.29 -31.51 7.25
CA ALA A 93 6.76 -32.71 7.90
C ALA A 93 5.23 -32.81 7.82
N ASN A 94 4.51 -31.69 8.00
CA ASN A 94 3.06 -31.65 7.97
C ASN A 94 2.56 -30.59 6.97
N PRO A 95 2.61 -30.89 5.65
CA PRO A 95 2.25 -29.92 4.62
C PRO A 95 0.74 -29.65 4.58
N SER A 96 0.41 -28.36 4.59
CA SER A 96 -0.93 -27.84 4.32
C SER A 96 -0.82 -26.68 3.36
N ALA A 97 -1.63 -26.70 2.29
CA ALA A 97 -1.68 -25.62 1.31
C ALA A 97 -1.99 -24.26 1.97
N ASN A 98 -2.83 -24.25 3.03
CA ASN A 98 -3.14 -23.03 3.76
C ASN A 98 -1.94 -22.50 4.55
N LEU A 99 -1.19 -23.38 5.22
CA LEU A 99 0.00 -22.99 5.99
C LEU A 99 1.15 -22.55 5.07
N LEU A 100 1.34 -23.23 3.94
CA LEU A 100 2.32 -22.84 2.91
C LEU A 100 1.95 -21.48 2.30
N HIS A 101 0.68 -21.26 1.99
CA HIS A 101 0.22 -19.96 1.49
C HIS A 101 0.45 -18.84 2.52
N ALA A 102 0.16 -19.08 3.80
CA ALA A 102 0.45 -18.12 4.88
C ALA A 102 1.96 -17.84 5.01
N HIS A 103 2.80 -18.88 4.88
CA HIS A 103 4.25 -18.74 4.86
C HIS A 103 4.73 -17.83 3.71
N TYR A 104 4.21 -18.02 2.50
CA TYR A 104 4.56 -17.15 1.37
C TYR A 104 4.11 -15.71 1.56
N LEU A 105 2.92 -15.49 2.14
CA LEU A 105 2.46 -14.14 2.47
C LEU A 105 3.36 -13.47 3.52
N ASN A 106 3.87 -14.22 4.50
CA ASN A 106 4.78 -13.68 5.53
C ASN A 106 6.15 -13.28 4.98
N LYS A 107 6.56 -13.81 3.82
CA LYS A 107 7.78 -13.41 3.12
C LYS A 107 7.63 -12.09 2.34
N ILE A 108 6.42 -11.55 2.21
CA ILE A 108 6.22 -10.28 1.50
C ILE A 108 6.82 -9.13 2.31
N ASP A 109 7.65 -8.32 1.65
CA ASP A 109 8.20 -7.12 2.25
C ASP A 109 7.11 -6.13 2.66
N LYS A 110 7.34 -5.49 3.82
CA LYS A 110 6.45 -4.42 4.30
C LYS A 110 6.47 -3.23 3.33
N PRO A 111 5.39 -2.43 3.27
CA PRO A 111 5.36 -1.24 2.43
C PRO A 111 6.52 -0.30 2.76
N LYS A 112 7.12 0.32 1.73
CA LYS A 112 8.30 1.19 1.89
C LYS A 112 8.10 2.30 2.93
N VAL A 113 6.89 2.88 3.00
CA VAL A 113 6.56 3.94 3.96
C VAL A 113 6.68 3.49 5.42
N VAL A 114 6.42 2.20 5.68
CA VAL A 114 6.56 1.58 7.01
C VAL A 114 8.03 1.47 7.39
N LEU A 115 8.88 1.08 6.43
CA LEU A 115 10.33 0.98 6.61
C LEU A 115 10.98 2.36 6.80
N GLU A 116 10.50 3.37 6.07
CA GLU A 116 11.01 4.76 6.15
C GLU A 116 10.63 5.47 7.45
N ASN A 117 9.53 5.09 8.11
CA ASN A 117 9.10 5.71 9.38
C ASN A 117 8.70 4.65 10.42
N PRO A 118 9.66 3.94 11.03
CA PRO A 118 9.37 2.81 11.91
C PRO A 118 8.70 3.21 13.23
N THR A 119 8.85 4.47 13.66
CA THR A 119 8.31 4.98 14.92
C THR A 119 6.79 5.22 14.89
N ALA A 120 6.19 5.29 13.70
CA ALA A 120 4.77 5.53 13.55
C ALA A 120 3.94 4.27 13.85
N ASN A 121 2.77 4.44 14.46
CA ASN A 121 1.85 3.33 14.73
C ASN A 121 1.06 2.96 13.47
N TRP A 122 1.70 2.23 12.56
CA TRP A 122 1.15 1.84 11.26
C TRP A 122 -0.12 1.00 11.36
N ASN A 123 -0.19 0.04 12.29
CA ASN A 123 -1.39 -0.74 12.53
C ASN A 123 -2.62 0.15 12.76
N ARG A 124 -2.45 1.24 13.53
CA ARG A 124 -3.53 2.19 13.80
C ARG A 124 -3.82 3.11 12.62
N ILE A 125 -2.80 3.58 11.92
CA ILE A 125 -2.96 4.39 10.70
C ILE A 125 -3.79 3.62 9.68
N TRP A 126 -3.41 2.38 9.39
CA TRP A 126 -4.11 1.55 8.42
C TRP A 126 -5.56 1.26 8.82
N ARG A 127 -5.81 0.93 10.09
CA ARG A 127 -7.19 0.75 10.60
C ARG A 127 -8.04 2.03 10.49
N ASN A 128 -7.45 3.20 10.74
CA ASN A 128 -8.19 4.46 10.67
C ASN A 128 -8.57 4.80 9.23
N ILE A 129 -7.67 4.62 8.26
CA ILE A 129 -8.00 4.88 6.85
C ILE A 129 -8.89 3.79 6.23
N ALA A 130 -8.92 2.59 6.81
CA ALA A 130 -9.83 1.51 6.42
C ALA A 130 -11.21 1.60 7.12
N ALA A 131 -11.51 2.70 7.81
CA ALA A 131 -12.76 2.86 8.54
C ALA A 131 -13.98 2.72 7.61
N LYS A 132 -14.98 1.95 8.05
CA LYS A 132 -16.22 1.67 7.29
C LYS A 132 -17.04 2.90 6.92
N HIS A 133 -16.85 4.02 7.64
CA HIS A 133 -17.55 5.27 7.39
C HIS A 133 -16.95 6.08 6.23
N LEU A 134 -15.80 5.67 5.71
CA LEU A 134 -15.24 6.23 4.48
C LEU A 134 -15.72 5.41 3.28
N THR A 135 -16.12 6.08 2.22
CA THR A 135 -16.53 5.43 0.96
C THR A 135 -15.35 4.66 0.36
N SER A 136 -15.61 3.73 -0.57
CA SER A 136 -14.54 3.03 -1.28
C SER A 136 -13.60 4.00 -2.00
N PHE A 137 -14.16 5.07 -2.59
CA PHE A 137 -13.43 6.12 -3.29
C PHE A 137 -12.53 6.94 -2.35
N GLU A 138 -13.03 7.31 -1.18
CA GLU A 138 -12.27 8.03 -0.14
C GLU A 138 -11.14 7.15 0.41
N ARG A 139 -11.43 5.90 0.77
CA ARG A 139 -10.41 4.93 1.26
C ARG A 139 -9.30 4.73 0.24
N CYS A 140 -9.67 4.65 -1.03
CA CYS A 140 -8.77 4.53 -2.17
C CYS A 140 -7.80 5.72 -2.26
N HIS A 141 -8.29 6.96 -2.19
CA HIS A 141 -7.43 8.16 -2.20
C HIS A 141 -6.56 8.24 -0.95
N TYR A 142 -7.10 7.90 0.22
CA TYR A 142 -6.34 7.92 1.46
C TYR A 142 -5.21 6.89 1.44
N TYR A 143 -5.48 5.70 0.89
CA TYR A 143 -4.48 4.67 0.71
C TYR A 143 -3.31 5.16 -0.15
N LEU A 144 -3.59 5.82 -1.28
CA LEU A 144 -2.56 6.41 -2.13
C LEU A 144 -1.78 7.50 -1.39
N LEU A 145 -2.48 8.39 -0.69
CA LEU A 145 -1.86 9.48 0.06
C LEU A 145 -0.86 8.96 1.11
N VAL A 146 -1.29 8.03 1.96
CA VAL A 146 -0.46 7.45 3.03
C VAL A 146 0.73 6.67 2.48
N ASN A 147 0.54 5.99 1.34
CA ASN A 147 1.63 5.30 0.63
C ASN A 147 2.57 6.22 -0.16
N ARG A 148 2.35 7.55 -0.12
CA ARG A 148 3.09 8.54 -0.92
C ARG A 148 2.99 8.26 -2.44
N LYS A 149 1.82 7.78 -2.86
CA LYS A 149 1.45 7.40 -4.23
C LYS A 149 0.40 8.35 -4.81
N LEU A 150 0.22 9.54 -4.25
CA LEU A 150 -0.57 10.60 -4.88
C LEU A 150 0.26 11.27 -5.97
N SER A 151 -0.34 11.56 -7.13
CA SER A 151 0.37 12.20 -8.25
C SER A 151 0.92 13.58 -7.87
N ASN A 152 2.21 13.80 -8.09
CA ASN A 152 2.92 15.08 -7.91
C ASN A 152 4.12 15.10 -8.86
N GLN A 153 4.64 16.29 -9.20
CA GLN A 153 5.73 16.41 -10.19
C GLN A 153 6.97 15.62 -9.80
N ARG A 154 7.34 15.60 -8.51
CA ARG A 154 8.49 14.82 -8.05
C ARG A 154 8.33 13.31 -8.29
N LEU A 155 7.13 12.78 -8.09
CA LEU A 155 6.81 11.39 -8.38
C LEU A 155 6.80 11.12 -9.89
N LEU A 156 6.22 12.03 -10.69
CA LEU A 156 6.15 11.89 -12.15
C LEU A 156 7.54 11.98 -12.80
N HIS A 157 8.38 12.91 -12.36
CA HIS A 157 9.77 13.04 -12.80
C HIS A 157 10.59 11.78 -12.47
N ARG A 158 10.47 11.25 -11.24
CA ARG A 158 11.08 9.96 -10.87
C ARG A 158 10.63 8.81 -11.77
N MET A 159 9.41 8.87 -12.27
CA MET A 159 8.85 7.88 -13.20
C MET A 159 9.14 8.18 -14.67
N GLN A 160 9.95 9.20 -14.97
CA GLN A 160 10.26 9.66 -16.33
C GLN A 160 8.99 10.03 -17.13
N ARG A 161 8.02 10.66 -16.46
CA ARG A 161 6.75 11.13 -17.06
C ARG A 161 6.57 12.64 -17.03
N ALA A 162 7.51 13.35 -16.42
CA ALA A 162 7.58 14.80 -16.40
C ALA A 162 9.05 15.18 -16.60
N ASP A 163 9.31 16.32 -17.22
CA ASP A 163 10.67 16.79 -17.54
C ASP A 163 11.39 17.33 -16.30
N SER A 164 10.65 17.69 -15.25
CA SER A 164 11.18 18.29 -14.02
C SER A 164 10.35 17.88 -12.81
N ASP A 165 10.96 17.88 -11.62
CA ASP A 165 10.28 17.68 -10.33
C ASP A 165 9.71 18.99 -9.72
N MET A 166 9.91 20.12 -10.39
CA MET A 166 9.49 21.44 -9.95
C MET A 166 7.98 21.65 -10.08
N CYS A 167 7.40 22.40 -9.15
CA CYS A 167 6.01 22.81 -9.20
C CYS A 167 5.79 23.82 -10.34
N PRO A 168 4.77 23.64 -11.22
CA PRO A 168 4.50 24.57 -12.32
C PRO A 168 4.00 25.94 -11.85
N ASN A 169 3.52 26.04 -10.60
CA ASN A 169 2.90 27.24 -10.05
C ASN A 169 3.80 28.00 -9.07
N CYS A 170 5.01 27.50 -8.81
CA CYS A 170 5.96 28.11 -7.87
C CYS A 170 7.29 28.37 -8.57
N ASN A 171 8.01 29.38 -8.10
CA ASN A 171 9.36 29.66 -8.60
C ASN A 171 10.35 28.68 -7.97
N ASN A 172 10.70 27.62 -8.70
CA ASN A 172 11.78 26.67 -8.38
C ASN A 172 11.64 25.90 -7.04
N GLU A 173 10.42 25.56 -6.63
CA GLU A 173 10.21 24.60 -5.53
C GLU A 173 9.81 23.21 -6.06
N PRO A 174 10.43 22.12 -5.56
CA PRO A 174 10.03 20.77 -5.94
C PRO A 174 8.63 20.44 -5.42
N GLU A 175 7.76 19.90 -6.28
CA GLU A 175 6.39 19.54 -5.89
C GLU A 175 6.38 18.17 -5.20
N ASP A 176 6.30 18.17 -3.88
CA ASP A 176 5.98 16.98 -3.08
C ASP A 176 4.54 17.03 -2.53
N ILE A 177 4.14 15.97 -1.81
CA ILE A 177 2.77 15.86 -1.26
C ILE A 177 2.46 17.00 -0.27
N PRO A 178 3.32 17.31 0.73
CA PRO A 178 3.12 18.48 1.59
C PRO A 178 2.95 19.79 0.81
N HIS A 179 3.80 20.02 -0.18
CA HIS A 179 3.75 21.23 -1.01
C HIS A 179 2.43 21.30 -1.78
N LYS A 180 2.07 20.24 -2.51
CA LYS A 180 0.86 20.16 -3.32
C LYS A 180 -0.44 20.38 -2.54
N ILE A 181 -0.46 20.02 -1.25
CA ILE A 181 -1.67 20.03 -0.41
C ILE A 181 -1.76 21.28 0.47
N SER A 182 -0.63 21.89 0.88
CA SER A 182 -0.65 22.90 1.95
C SER A 182 0.15 24.16 1.70
N THR A 183 1.37 24.07 1.15
CA THR A 183 2.28 25.23 1.08
C THR A 183 2.32 25.89 -0.29
N CYS A 184 1.89 25.20 -1.36
CA CYS A 184 1.82 25.79 -2.69
C CYS A 184 0.90 27.03 -2.68
N PRO A 185 1.31 28.19 -3.24
CA PRO A 185 0.50 29.40 -3.29
C PRO A 185 -0.90 29.17 -3.88
N ARG A 186 -1.00 28.26 -4.86
CA ARG A 186 -2.25 27.80 -5.49
C ARG A 186 -3.29 27.28 -4.49
N VAL A 187 -2.84 26.62 -3.42
CA VAL A 187 -3.71 25.91 -2.45
C VAL A 187 -3.68 26.53 -1.07
N ALA A 188 -2.84 27.55 -0.83
CA ALA A 188 -2.64 28.13 0.50
C ALA A 188 -3.95 28.69 1.12
N ALA A 189 -4.78 29.36 0.32
CA ALA A 189 -6.08 29.85 0.76
C ALA A 189 -7.06 28.69 1.07
N ALA A 190 -7.13 27.71 0.17
CA ALA A 190 -7.94 26.50 0.33
C ALA A 190 -7.53 25.70 1.60
N TRP A 191 -6.23 25.60 1.86
CA TRP A 191 -5.68 24.97 3.06
C TRP A 191 -6.11 25.70 4.34
N THR A 192 -6.14 27.03 4.31
CA THR A 192 -6.61 27.84 5.45
C THR A 192 -8.09 27.58 5.76
N VAL A 193 -8.93 27.44 4.73
CA VAL A 193 -10.34 27.05 4.88
C VAL A 193 -10.47 25.66 5.51
N LEU A 194 -9.71 24.69 5.02
CA LEU A 194 -9.69 23.35 5.61
C LEU A 194 -9.26 23.39 7.08
N GLN A 195 -8.20 24.13 7.43
CA GLN A 195 -7.73 24.24 8.80
C GLN A 195 -8.79 24.83 9.74
N ARG A 196 -9.50 25.87 9.30
CA ARG A 196 -10.62 26.46 10.04
C ARG A 196 -11.73 25.42 10.29
N ARG A 197 -12.11 24.67 9.25
CA ARG A 197 -13.13 23.63 9.34
C ARG A 197 -12.73 22.49 10.26
N LEU A 198 -11.48 22.02 10.16
CA LEU A 198 -10.95 20.98 11.04
C LEU A 198 -10.90 21.43 12.49
N ARG A 199 -10.56 22.69 12.78
CA ARG A 199 -10.63 23.25 14.14
C ARG A 199 -12.05 23.22 14.68
N ASN A 200 -13.06 23.59 13.88
CA ASN A 200 -14.45 23.53 14.30
C ASN A 200 -14.89 22.10 14.63
N ILE A 201 -14.55 21.13 13.78
CA ILE A 201 -14.86 19.71 13.99
C ILE A 201 -14.14 19.16 15.23
N ALA A 202 -12.87 19.54 15.42
CA ALA A 202 -12.01 19.03 16.48
C ALA A 202 -12.08 19.82 17.79
N GLN A 203 -13.09 20.68 17.96
CA GLN A 203 -13.30 21.50 19.17
C GLN A 203 -12.07 22.36 19.51
N ASN A 204 -11.60 23.15 18.54
CA ASN A 204 -10.44 24.05 18.61
C ASN A 204 -9.08 23.38 18.82
N ARG A 205 -8.98 22.06 18.66
CA ARG A 205 -7.68 21.39 18.62
C ARG A 205 -7.00 21.64 17.28
N ASN A 206 -5.72 22.01 17.33
CA ASN A 206 -4.91 22.18 16.13
C ASN A 206 -4.46 20.81 15.61
N ILE A 207 -4.82 20.49 14.36
CA ILE A 207 -4.42 19.26 13.69
C ILE A 207 -3.40 19.63 12.61
N SER A 208 -2.13 19.25 12.83
CA SER A 208 -1.07 19.44 11.85
C SER A 208 -1.27 18.58 10.61
N LEU A 209 -0.69 19.01 9.49
CA LEU A 209 -0.66 18.22 8.25
C LEU A 209 -0.03 16.84 8.46
N THR A 210 1.03 16.74 9.28
CA THR A 210 1.68 15.46 9.60
C THR A 210 0.70 14.45 10.22
N HIS A 211 -0.19 14.92 11.10
CA HIS A 211 -1.25 14.09 11.68
C HIS A 211 -2.36 13.73 10.70
N LEU A 212 -2.52 14.45 9.59
CA LEU A 212 -3.48 14.13 8.52
C LEU A 212 -2.89 13.17 7.48
N LEU A 213 -1.61 13.34 7.14
CA LEU A 213 -0.88 12.43 6.26
C LEU A 213 -0.62 11.07 6.90
N GLN A 214 -0.47 11.02 8.22
CA GLN A 214 -0.29 9.79 9.00
C GLN A 214 -1.26 9.75 10.19
N PRO A 215 -2.55 9.46 9.94
CA PRO A 215 -3.60 9.65 10.93
C PRO A 215 -3.59 8.59 12.03
N THR A 216 -2.80 8.79 13.08
CA THR A 216 -2.96 8.06 14.35
C THR A 216 -4.13 8.63 15.15
N LEU A 217 -4.21 9.97 15.21
CA LEU A 217 -5.23 10.80 15.86
C LEU A 217 -5.58 10.24 17.25
N PHE A 218 -4.55 10.05 18.10
CA PHE A 218 -4.67 9.35 19.39
C PHE A 218 -5.68 10.02 20.32
N ALA A 219 -5.57 11.35 20.46
CA ALA A 219 -6.35 12.12 21.42
C ALA A 219 -7.80 12.42 20.97
N ILE A 220 -8.18 12.07 19.74
CA ILE A 220 -9.46 12.44 19.15
C ILE A 220 -10.47 11.29 19.27
N ARG A 221 -11.67 11.60 19.76
CA ARG A 221 -12.80 10.66 19.85
C ARG A 221 -13.13 10.06 18.49
N ARG A 222 -13.63 8.82 18.46
CA ARG A 222 -13.86 8.07 17.21
C ARG A 222 -14.79 8.79 16.23
N SER A 223 -15.90 9.36 16.69
CA SER A 223 -16.86 10.09 15.84
C SER A 223 -16.23 11.33 15.18
N VAL A 224 -15.52 12.13 15.98
CA VAL A 224 -14.80 13.32 15.50
C VAL A 224 -13.68 12.92 14.54
N LYS A 225 -12.96 11.84 14.83
CA LYS A 225 -11.91 11.31 13.98
C LYS A 225 -12.42 10.98 12.58
N VAL A 226 -13.54 10.28 12.48
CA VAL A 226 -14.14 9.94 11.17
C VAL A 226 -14.45 11.21 10.38
N LYS A 227 -15.07 12.22 11.01
CA LYS A 227 -15.35 13.51 10.37
C LYS A 227 -14.08 14.19 9.88
N VAL A 228 -13.04 14.28 10.73
CA VAL A 228 -11.73 14.84 10.36
C VAL A 228 -11.13 14.12 9.15
N LEU A 229 -11.13 12.79 9.15
CA LEU A 229 -10.60 12.00 8.04
C LEU A 229 -11.39 12.25 6.75
N LYS A 230 -12.72 12.24 6.84
CA LYS A 230 -13.62 12.46 5.69
C LYS A 230 -13.43 13.86 5.10
N THR A 231 -13.48 14.90 5.92
CA THR A 231 -13.26 16.29 5.48
C THR A 231 -11.89 16.47 4.83
N PHE A 232 -10.83 15.91 5.43
CA PHE A 232 -9.49 16.02 4.87
C PHE A 232 -9.34 15.30 3.54
N ILE A 233 -9.88 14.08 3.39
CA ILE A 233 -9.71 13.34 2.14
C ILE A 233 -10.54 13.94 1.00
N GLN A 234 -11.72 14.49 1.30
CA GLN A 234 -12.53 15.23 0.34
C GLN A 234 -11.79 16.47 -0.16
N PHE A 235 -11.12 17.20 0.74
CA PHE A 235 -10.22 18.29 0.35
C PHE A 235 -9.10 17.81 -0.57
N VAL A 236 -8.41 16.72 -0.23
CA VAL A 236 -7.32 16.18 -1.06
C VAL A 236 -7.82 15.75 -2.44
N ILE A 237 -9.00 15.11 -2.51
CA ILE A 237 -9.66 14.74 -3.77
C ILE A 237 -9.91 16.00 -4.61
N PHE A 238 -10.50 17.04 -4.01
CA PHE A 238 -10.80 18.29 -4.69
C PHE A 238 -9.53 18.96 -5.25
N VAL A 239 -8.51 19.16 -4.40
CA VAL A 239 -7.22 19.77 -4.77
C VAL A 239 -6.46 18.98 -5.85
N SER A 240 -6.73 17.69 -5.96
CA SER A 240 -6.06 16.79 -6.91
C SER A 240 -6.75 16.73 -8.28
N LYS A 241 -7.98 17.24 -8.42
CA LYS A 241 -8.72 17.24 -9.70
C LYS A 241 -8.16 18.26 -10.68
N ASP A 242 -7.79 19.44 -10.20
CA ASP A 242 -7.27 20.53 -11.01
C ASP A 242 -5.91 21.02 -10.51
N ASN A 243 -5.02 21.37 -11.43
CA ASN A 243 -3.72 21.99 -11.18
C ASN A 243 -3.79 23.52 -11.22
N ASN A 244 -4.97 24.10 -11.47
CA ASN A 244 -5.23 25.54 -11.41
C ASN A 244 -5.51 26.04 -9.98
N VAL A 245 -5.61 27.36 -9.84
CA VAL A 245 -6.04 28.03 -8.61
C VAL A 245 -7.41 27.50 -8.19
N ILE A 246 -7.54 27.21 -6.89
CA ILE A 246 -8.76 26.62 -6.33
C ILE A 246 -9.81 27.71 -6.10
N ASP A 247 -11.01 27.51 -6.64
CA ASP A 247 -12.18 28.29 -6.24
C ASP A 247 -12.57 27.94 -4.80
N ILE A 248 -12.46 28.93 -3.92
CA ILE A 248 -12.74 28.77 -2.49
C ILE A 248 -14.23 28.55 -2.23
N ASN A 249 -15.10 29.20 -2.99
CA ASN A 249 -16.55 29.08 -2.81
C ASN A 249 -17.02 27.67 -3.20
N GLU A 250 -16.50 27.15 -4.30
CA GLU A 250 -16.76 25.77 -4.73
C GLU A 250 -16.24 24.77 -3.69
N LEU A 251 -15.05 25.00 -3.14
CA LEU A 251 -14.50 24.15 -2.09
C LEU A 251 -15.35 24.15 -0.82
N GLU A 252 -15.81 25.32 -0.37
CA GLU A 252 -16.66 25.41 0.83
C GLU A 252 -17.98 24.66 0.63
N PHE A 253 -18.62 24.85 -0.52
CA PHE A 253 -19.84 24.12 -0.90
C PHE A 253 -19.61 22.60 -0.97
N HIS A 254 -18.52 22.16 -1.59
CA HIS A 254 -18.15 20.74 -1.69
C HIS A 254 -17.93 20.12 -0.31
N LEU A 255 -17.24 20.83 0.58
CA LEU A 255 -17.00 20.34 1.92
C LEU A 255 -18.28 20.36 2.80
N ASP A 256 -19.25 21.24 2.54
CA ASP A 256 -20.53 21.32 3.26
C ASP A 256 -21.51 20.22 2.91
N THR A 257 -21.53 19.82 1.64
CA THR A 257 -22.44 18.78 1.14
C THR A 257 -21.99 17.36 1.49
N GLU A 258 -20.69 17.14 1.66
CA GLU A 258 -20.10 15.80 1.83
C GLU A 258 -19.77 15.39 3.28
N VAL A 259 -19.94 16.26 4.30
CA VAL A 259 -19.51 15.98 5.70
C VAL A 259 -20.61 15.48 6.62
#